data_AF-A0A3C1UVA0-F1
#
_entry.id   AF-A0A3C1UVA0-F1
#
_cell.length_a   1.000
_cell.length_b   1.000
_cell.length_c   1.000
_cell.angle_alpha   90.00
_cell.angle_beta   90.00
_cell.angle_gamma   90.00
#
_symmetry.space_group_name_H-M   'P 1'
#
loop_
_entity.id
_entity.type
_entity.pdbx_description
1 polymer ?
#
loop_
_entity_poly.entity_id
_entity_poly.type
_entity_poly.pdbx_seq_one_letter_code
_entity_poly.pdbx_strand_id
1 'polypeptide(L)' 'MSKGTIKKVAGPLVIAQGMRDANMYDVCRVSDQRLIGEIIEIHGDQA' A
#
# COMPACT_ATOMS: atom_id res chain seq x y z
N MET A 1 -1.24 2.68 13.31
CA MET A 1 -1.82 2.77 11.95
C MET A 1 -0.82 3.52 11.10
N SER A 2 0.05 2.82 10.38
CA SER A 2 0.92 3.49 9.40
C SER A 2 0.06 4.00 8.24
N LYS A 3 0.41 5.15 7.68
CA LYS A 3 -0.32 5.78 6.58
C LYS A 3 0.66 6.07 5.45
N GLY A 4 0.53 5.31 4.37
CA GLY A 4 1.28 5.56 3.14
C GLY A 4 0.62 6.60 2.24
N THR A 5 1.37 7.07 1.26
CA THR A 5 0.88 7.92 0.17
C THR A 5 0.97 7.16 -1.15
N ILE A 6 -0.10 7.19 -1.95
CA ILE A 6 -0.10 6.57 -3.28
C ILE A 6 0.91 7.33 -4.17
N LYS A 7 1.91 6.62 -4.67
CA LYS A 7 2.93 7.15 -5.58
C LYS A 7 2.59 6.86 -7.04
N LYS A 8 2.03 5.68 -7.33
CA LYS A 8 1.65 5.25 -8.68
C LYS A 8 0.46 4.30 -8.65
N VAL A 9 -0.37 4.37 -9.68
CA VAL A 9 -1.47 3.43 -9.92
C VAL A 9 -1.33 2.86 -11.34
N ALA A 10 -1.39 1.54 -11.46
CA ALA A 10 -1.32 0.81 -12.72
C ALA A 10 -2.42 -0.26 -12.76
N GLY A 11 -3.62 0.12 -13.20
CA GLY A 11 -4.79 -0.75 -13.14
C GLY A 11 -5.13 -1.10 -11.68
N PRO A 12 -5.22 -2.39 -11.31
CA PRO A 12 -5.45 -2.79 -9.92
C PRO A 12 -4.19 -2.71 -9.03
N LEU A 13 -3.00 -2.55 -9.62
CA LEU A 13 -1.74 -2.45 -8.86
C LEU A 13 -1.54 -1.01 -8.37
N VAL A 14 -1.26 -0.86 -7.08
CA VAL A 14 -0.98 0.42 -6.43
C VAL A 14 0.39 0.34 -5.78
N ILE A 15 1.21 1.36 -5.98
CA ILE A 15 2.49 1.50 -5.28
C ILE A 15 2.35 2.68 -4.32
N ALA A 16 2.50 2.40 -3.03
CA ALA A 16 2.54 3.39 -1.96
C ALA A 16 3.98 3.62 -1.47
N GLN A 17 4.21 4.77 -0.86
CA GLN A 17 5.44 5.14 -0.15
C GLN A 17 5.11 5.47 1.31
N GLY A 18 6.09 5.41 2.22
CA GLY A 18 5.85 5.52 3.65
C GLY A 18 5.28 4.23 4.25
N MET A 19 5.64 3.08 3.68
CA MET A 19 5.11 1.75 4.02
C MET A 19 6.10 0.90 4.82
N ARG A 20 7.19 1.48 5.34
CA ARG A 20 8.26 0.75 6.05
C ARG A 20 7.82 -0.14 7.21
N ASP A 21 6.73 0.25 7.89
CA ASP A 21 6.18 -0.48 9.03
C ASP A 21 5.08 -1.49 8.65
N ALA A 22 4.84 -1.69 7.35
CA ALA A 22 3.85 -2.62 6.85
C ALA A 22 4.45 -4.00 6.59
N ASN A 23 3.63 -5.05 6.66
CA ASN A 23 4.09 -6.43 6.43
C ASN A 23 3.51 -6.99 5.13
N MET A 24 4.22 -7.97 4.56
CA MET A 24 3.71 -8.79 3.47
C MET A 24 2.41 -9.47 3.90
N TYR A 25 1.45 -9.53 2.98
CA TYR A 25 0.11 -10.12 3.15
C TYR A 25 -0.82 -9.37 4.11
N ASP A 26 -0.44 -8.18 4.58
CA ASP A 26 -1.34 -7.33 5.36
C ASP A 26 -2.48 -6.82 4.49
N VAL A 27 -3.69 -6.86 5.04
CA VAL A 27 -4.87 -6.23 4.42
C VAL A 27 -4.88 -4.75 4.75
N CYS A 28 -5.00 -3.90 3.73
CA CYS A 28 -4.96 -2.45 3.86
C CYS A 28 -6.20 -1.79 3.25
N ARG A 29 -6.38 -0.50 3.58
CA ARG A 29 -7.40 0.36 2.98
C ARG A 29 -6.74 1.38 2.07
N VAL A 30 -7.15 1.42 0.82
CA VAL A 30 -6.59 2.28 -0.22
C VAL A 30 -7.55 3.44 -0.50
N SER A 31 -6.99 4.66 -0.53
CA SER A 31 -7.71 5.90 -0.84
C SER A 31 -8.81 6.27 0.18
N ASP A 32 -9.44 7.42 -0.03
CA ASP A 32 -10.56 7.91 0.80
C ASP A 32 -11.82 7.03 0.65
N GLN A 33 -11.90 6.27 -0.45
CA GLN A 33 -12.95 5.28 -0.70
C GLN A 33 -12.80 4.01 0.14
N ARG A 34 -11.68 3.84 0.86
CA ARG A 34 -11.43 2.69 1.75
C ARG A 34 -11.53 1.35 1.01
N LEU A 35 -11.02 1.30 -0.23
CA LEU A 35 -10.97 0.08 -1.01
C LEU A 35 -10.08 -0.95 -0.29
N ILE A 36 -10.46 -2.22 -0.32
CA ILE A 36 -9.69 -3.28 0.31
C ILE A 36 -8.55 -3.67 -0.65
N GLY A 37 -7.33 -3.76 -0.11
CA GLY A 37 -6.15 -4.24 -0.81
C GLY A 37 -5.31 -5.16 0.07
N GLU A 38 -4.33 -5.80 -0.54
CA GLU A 38 -3.35 -6.67 0.12
C GLU A 38 -1.95 -6.22 -0.27
N ILE A 39 -1.02 -6.22 0.68
CA ILE A 39 0.39 -5.96 0.41
C ILE A 39 1.02 -7.23 -0.15
N ILE A 40 1.35 -7.19 -1.44
CA ILE A 40 1.89 -8.36 -2.16
C ILE A 40 3.41 -8.27 -2.42
N GLU A 41 4.03 -7.11 -2.16
CA GLU A 41 5.45 -6.87 -2.37
C GLU A 41 5.94 -5.71 -1.48
N ILE A 42 7.17 -5.76 -0.97
CA ILE A 42 7.77 -4.66 -0.20
C ILE A 42 9.19 -4.39 -0.70
N HIS A 43 9.47 -3.14 -1.03
CA HIS A 43 10.77 -2.63 -1.48
C HIS A 43 11.18 -1.40 -0.67
N GLY A 44 11.92 -1.63 0.42
CA GLY A 44 12.41 -0.55 1.28
C GLY A 44 11.26 0.17 1.98
N ASP A 45 10.95 1.39 1.55
CA ASP A 45 9.84 2.21 2.08
C ASP A 45 8.57 2.14 1.19
N GLN A 46 8.60 1.31 0.15
CA GLN A 46 7.49 1.14 -0.78
C GLN A 46 6.82 -0.22 -0.60
N ALA A 47 5.49 -0.23 -0.73
CA ALA A 47 4.66 -1.43 -0.75
C ALA A 47 3.49 -1.24 -1.73
#